data_AF-A0A1Y5PI17-F1
#
_entry.id   AF-A0A1Y5PI17-F1
#
_cell.length_a   1.000
_cell.length_b   1.000
_cell.length_c   1.000
_cell.angle_alpha   90.00
_cell.angle_beta   90.00
_cell.angle_gamma   90.00
#
_symmetry.space_group_name_H-M   'P 1'
#
loop_
_entity.id
_entity.type
_entity.pdbx_description
1 polymer ?
#
loop_
_entity_poly.entity_id
_entity_poly.type
_entity_poly.pdbx_seq_one_letter_code
_entity_poly.pdbx_strand_id
1 'polypeptide(L)'
;MGGFIHPARRAVEDAYRRTKGPVAYLDESYQAPADSSHQGSFYLFTAVLVAVKDMDTLRSGLDEIAGSDYWHTREALQSDHGWALTREMLDYLAEGIEPCVITHQVTVDADDSDAEEARKQCYKALAVALATGRTGVWDPVDLLILEERNQRNFKNKDQANHKELVSTKLVPRQTRLLQTSPSCEHLLWLPDLTASAYRRTVTHNDRSLFDVIKDQSHFVALT
;
A
#
# COMPACT_ATOMS: atom_id res chain seq x y z
N MET A 1 30.32 -14.25 10.96
CA MET A 1 29.96 -14.33 9.53
C MET A 1 29.00 -13.20 9.24
N GLY A 2 29.46 -12.11 8.61
CA GLY A 2 28.57 -11.02 8.21
C GLY A 2 27.81 -11.42 6.95
N GLY A 3 26.54 -11.80 7.11
CA GLY A 3 25.67 -12.08 5.97
C GLY A 3 25.59 -10.85 5.06
N PHE A 4 25.68 -11.05 3.76
CA PHE A 4 25.47 -9.99 2.78
C PHE A 4 24.01 -9.54 2.86
N ILE A 5 23.74 -8.46 3.59
CA ILE A 5 22.41 -7.85 3.65
C ILE A 5 22.22 -7.09 2.33
N HIS A 6 21.17 -7.44 1.59
CA HIS A 6 20.80 -6.77 0.35
C HIS A 6 20.70 -5.25 0.58
N PRO A 7 21.28 -4.38 -0.28
CA PRO A 7 21.32 -2.93 -0.05
C PRO A 7 19.95 -2.29 0.22
N ALA A 8 18.88 -2.81 -0.40
CA ALA A 8 17.52 -2.34 -0.15
C ALA A 8 17.03 -2.67 1.27
N ARG A 9 17.28 -3.88 1.78
CA ARG A 9 16.93 -4.29 3.15
C ARG A 9 17.64 -3.42 4.20
N ARG A 10 18.92 -3.11 3.96
CA ARG A 10 19.66 -2.17 4.82
C ARG A 10 19.06 -0.76 4.80
N ALA A 11 18.62 -0.28 3.63
CA ALA A 11 17.99 1.04 3.52
C ALA A 11 16.66 1.10 4.30
N VAL A 12 15.90 0.01 4.29
CA VAL A 12 14.67 -0.15 5.08
C VAL A 12 14.96 -0.11 6.58
N GLU A 13 15.91 -0.91 7.07
CA GLU A 13 16.32 -0.91 8.48
C GLU A 13 16.82 0.47 8.95
N ASP A 14 17.65 1.13 8.14
CA ASP A 14 18.14 2.48 8.38
C ASP A 14 17.00 3.49 8.48
N ALA A 15 15.94 3.31 7.66
CA ALA A 15 14.78 4.16 7.67
C ALA A 15 13.93 3.98 8.94
N TYR A 16 13.77 2.75 9.42
CA TYR A 16 13.03 2.47 10.66
C TYR A 16 13.73 3.00 11.90
N ARG A 17 15.06 2.86 12.00
CA ARG A 17 15.81 3.40 13.14
C ARG A 17 15.66 4.92 13.32
N ARG A 18 15.26 5.63 12.26
CA ARG A 18 15.05 7.09 12.27
C ARG A 18 13.59 7.50 12.43
N THR A 19 12.67 6.54 12.47
CA THR A 19 11.22 6.81 12.55
C THR A 19 10.73 6.60 13.96
N LYS A 20 9.89 7.53 14.44
CA LYS A 20 9.30 7.48 15.79
C LYS A 20 7.79 7.27 15.76
N GLY A 21 7.11 7.78 14.73
CA GLY A 21 5.67 7.61 14.52
C GLY A 21 5.35 6.34 13.73
N PRO A 22 4.07 6.12 13.37
CA PRO A 22 3.67 5.04 12.49
C PRO A 22 4.35 5.14 11.13
N VAL A 23 4.50 3.99 10.48
CA VAL A 23 4.97 3.88 9.10
C VAL A 23 3.79 3.47 8.23
N ALA A 24 3.63 4.14 7.08
CA ALA A 24 2.63 3.74 6.11
C ALA A 24 3.27 2.85 5.04
N TYR A 25 2.72 1.66 4.85
CA TYR A 25 3.05 0.73 3.78
C TYR A 25 2.07 0.89 2.65
N LEU A 26 2.57 1.12 1.44
CA LEU A 26 1.83 1.63 0.31
C LEU A 26 1.90 0.65 -0.86
N ASP A 27 0.75 0.32 -1.43
CA ASP A 27 0.63 -0.47 -2.65
C ASP A 27 -0.50 0.06 -3.55
N GLU A 28 -0.42 -0.29 -4.84
CA GLU A 28 -1.35 0.11 -5.89
C GLU A 28 -2.09 -1.10 -6.48
N SER A 29 -3.35 -0.89 -6.86
CA SER A 29 -3.99 -1.77 -7.83
C SER A 29 -4.72 -0.91 -8.85
N TYR A 30 -4.82 -1.37 -10.08
CA TYR A 30 -5.54 -0.64 -11.10
C TYR A 30 -5.97 -1.55 -12.24
N GLN A 31 -6.81 -0.97 -13.09
CA GLN A 31 -7.14 -1.46 -14.41
C GLN A 31 -7.12 -0.25 -15.34
N ALA A 32 -6.12 -0.19 -16.21
CA ALA A 32 -5.93 0.96 -17.08
C ALA A 32 -6.97 0.95 -18.21
N PRO A 33 -7.31 2.10 -18.81
CA PRO A 33 -8.20 2.15 -19.97
C PRO A 33 -7.69 1.31 -21.16
N ALA A 34 -6.37 1.17 -21.32
CA ALA A 34 -5.76 0.34 -22.35
C ALA A 34 -5.92 -1.16 -22.11
N ASP A 35 -6.24 -1.58 -20.87
CA ASP A 35 -6.54 -2.97 -20.55
C ASP A 35 -7.96 -3.28 -21.05
N SER A 36 -8.04 -3.99 -22.18
CA SER A 36 -9.27 -4.36 -22.92
C SER A 36 -10.38 -5.12 -22.15
N SER A 37 -10.32 -5.22 -20.82
CA SER A 37 -11.37 -5.80 -19.99
C SER A 37 -12.56 -4.85 -19.82
N HIS A 38 -13.74 -5.32 -20.22
CA HIS A 38 -15.02 -4.60 -20.24
C HIS A 38 -15.56 -4.08 -18.89
N GLN A 39 -14.79 -4.10 -17.80
CA GLN A 39 -15.25 -3.74 -16.44
C GLN A 39 -14.98 -2.28 -16.02
N GLY A 40 -14.66 -1.40 -16.96
CA GLY A 40 -14.34 0.00 -16.67
C GLY A 40 -12.91 0.17 -16.14
N SER A 41 -12.39 1.39 -16.21
CA SER A 41 -11.05 1.74 -15.72
C SER A 41 -11.13 2.23 -14.28
N PHE A 42 -10.20 1.79 -13.45
CA PHE A 42 -10.10 2.28 -12.08
C PHE A 42 -8.64 2.35 -11.65
N TYR A 43 -8.38 3.21 -10.68
CA TYR A 43 -7.10 3.29 -10.01
C TYR A 43 -7.33 3.30 -8.50
N LEU A 44 -6.58 2.51 -7.75
CA LEU A 44 -6.65 2.50 -6.30
C LEU A 44 -5.26 2.46 -5.68
N PHE A 45 -5.12 3.20 -4.59
CA PHE A 45 -3.91 3.32 -3.81
C PHE A 45 -4.29 3.07 -2.36
N THR A 46 -3.63 2.09 -1.75
CA THR A 46 -3.88 1.72 -0.37
C THR A 46 -2.66 1.95 0.48
N ALA A 47 -2.88 2.33 1.74
CA ALA A 47 -1.87 2.35 2.77
C ALA A 47 -2.34 1.59 4.01
N VAL A 48 -1.44 0.83 4.63
CA VAL A 48 -1.65 0.28 5.98
C VAL A 48 -0.66 0.92 6.92
N LEU A 49 -1.16 1.52 8.00
CA LEU A 49 -0.32 2.20 8.99
C LEU A 49 0.02 1.25 10.13
N VAL A 50 1.31 1.03 10.33
CA VAL A 50 1.82 0.12 11.35
C VAL A 50 2.68 0.91 12.33
N ALA A 51 2.40 0.76 13.63
CA ALA A 51 3.25 1.34 14.65
C ALA A 51 4.60 0.58 14.70
N VAL A 52 5.70 1.30 14.92
CA VAL A 52 7.05 0.72 14.93
C VAL A 52 7.17 -0.46 15.91
N LYS A 53 6.46 -0.40 17.04
CA LYS A 53 6.46 -1.47 18.05
C LYS A 53 5.78 -2.77 17.60
N ASP A 54 4.86 -2.70 16.62
CA ASP A 54 4.02 -3.83 16.20
C ASP A 54 4.55 -4.48 14.91
N MET A 55 5.52 -3.85 14.23
CA MET A 55 6.09 -4.32 12.97
C MET A 55 6.61 -5.75 13.01
N ASP A 56 7.37 -6.12 14.05
CA ASP A 56 7.99 -7.45 14.12
C ASP A 56 6.96 -8.54 14.39
N THR A 57 5.94 -8.23 15.19
CA THR A 57 4.80 -9.13 15.44
C THR A 57 4.02 -9.36 14.15
N LEU A 58 3.65 -8.28 13.44
CA LEU A 58 2.90 -8.39 12.18
C LEU A 58 3.69 -9.13 11.10
N ARG A 59 4.98 -8.83 10.92
CA ARG A 59 5.83 -9.60 9.97
C ARG A 59 5.80 -11.08 10.29
N SER A 60 6.01 -11.44 11.56
CA SER A 60 6.07 -12.84 11.99
C SER A 60 4.75 -13.56 11.77
N GLY A 61 3.62 -12.91 12.07
CA GLY A 61 2.30 -13.49 11.83
C GLY A 61 1.98 -13.67 10.34
N LEU A 62 2.35 -12.67 9.51
CA LEU A 62 2.21 -12.79 8.06
C LEU A 62 3.07 -13.93 7.49
N ASP A 63 4.32 -14.06 7.94
CA ASP A 63 5.23 -15.13 7.52
C ASP A 63 4.69 -16.51 7.91
N GLU A 64 4.12 -16.63 9.11
CA GLU A 64 3.52 -17.87 9.60
C GLU A 64 2.30 -18.29 8.78
N ILE A 65 1.39 -17.36 8.48
CA ILE A 65 0.19 -17.62 7.66
C ILE A 65 0.59 -17.92 6.21
N ALA A 66 1.52 -17.15 5.64
CA ALA A 66 1.98 -17.36 4.27
C ALA A 66 2.66 -18.71 4.09
N GLY A 67 3.35 -19.20 5.13
CA GLY A 67 4.20 -20.38 5.07
C GLY A 67 5.35 -20.26 4.06
N SER A 68 5.67 -19.05 3.60
CA SER A 68 6.69 -18.76 2.58
C SER A 68 7.21 -17.32 2.69
N ASP A 69 8.28 -17.01 1.96
CA ASP A 69 8.88 -15.67 1.84
C ASP A 69 8.31 -14.85 0.67
N TYR A 70 7.21 -15.34 0.06
CA TYR A 70 6.59 -14.72 -1.09
C TYR A 70 5.07 -14.68 -0.92
N TRP A 71 4.51 -13.50 -1.14
CA TRP A 71 3.07 -13.31 -1.20
C TRP A 71 2.70 -12.38 -2.34
N HIS A 72 1.65 -12.76 -3.07
CA HIS A 72 0.99 -11.91 -4.05
C HIS A 72 -0.49 -12.25 -4.05
N THR A 73 -1.33 -11.36 -3.51
CA THR A 73 -2.74 -11.65 -3.21
C THR A 73 -3.51 -12.04 -4.47
N ARG A 74 -3.26 -11.35 -5.60
CA ARG A 74 -3.87 -11.69 -6.89
C ARG A 74 -3.59 -13.13 -7.34
N GLU A 75 -2.42 -13.68 -7.05
CA GLU A 75 -2.07 -15.07 -7.40
C GLU A 75 -2.72 -16.04 -6.41
N ALA A 76 -2.67 -15.73 -5.11
CA ALA A 76 -3.29 -16.53 -4.06
C ALA A 76 -4.79 -16.75 -4.31
N LEU A 77 -5.50 -15.71 -4.74
CA LEU A 77 -6.93 -15.73 -5.04
C LEU A 77 -7.33 -16.62 -6.24
N GLN A 78 -6.38 -17.20 -6.98
CA GLN A 78 -6.65 -18.14 -8.07
C GLN A 78 -6.88 -19.59 -7.59
N SER A 79 -6.72 -19.84 -6.28
CA SER A 79 -6.91 -21.17 -5.68
C SER A 79 -7.73 -21.08 -4.39
N ASP A 80 -8.45 -22.14 -4.05
CA ASP A 80 -9.22 -22.20 -2.80
C ASP A 80 -8.31 -22.09 -1.57
N HIS A 81 -7.13 -22.71 -1.62
CA HIS A 81 -6.16 -22.63 -0.53
C HIS A 81 -5.62 -21.20 -0.35
N GLY A 82 -5.18 -20.54 -1.42
CA GLY A 82 -4.71 -19.16 -1.35
C GLY A 82 -5.83 -18.17 -0.99
N TRP A 83 -7.08 -18.45 -1.35
CA TRP A 83 -8.23 -17.69 -0.87
C TRP A 83 -8.40 -17.80 0.65
N ALA A 84 -8.29 -19.02 1.20
CA ALA A 84 -8.34 -19.24 2.64
C ALA A 84 -7.21 -18.50 3.39
N LEU A 85 -5.97 -18.60 2.88
CA LEU A 85 -4.83 -17.86 3.45
C LEU A 85 -5.00 -16.34 3.35
N THR A 86 -5.53 -15.83 2.22
CA THR A 86 -5.83 -14.40 2.05
C THR A 86 -6.82 -13.93 3.12
N ARG A 87 -7.87 -14.71 3.37
CA ARG A 87 -8.83 -14.42 4.40
C ARG A 87 -8.20 -14.46 5.79
N GLU A 88 -7.38 -15.47 6.07
CA GLU A 88 -6.68 -15.61 7.36
C GLU A 88 -5.75 -14.42 7.63
N MET A 89 -5.01 -13.93 6.63
CA MET A 89 -4.19 -12.72 6.78
C MET A 89 -5.03 -11.46 7.01
N LEU A 90 -6.20 -11.34 6.36
CA LEU A 90 -7.12 -10.23 6.60
C LEU A 90 -7.74 -10.30 7.99
N ASP A 91 -8.10 -11.49 8.46
CA ASP A 91 -8.60 -11.72 9.81
C ASP A 91 -7.51 -11.36 10.84
N TYR A 92 -6.26 -11.79 10.62
CA TYR A 92 -5.11 -11.40 11.44
C TYR A 92 -4.88 -9.89 11.47
N LEU A 93 -4.99 -9.21 10.33
CA LEU A 93 -4.92 -7.75 10.25
C LEU A 93 -6.11 -7.07 10.96
N ALA A 94 -7.29 -7.69 10.97
CA ALA A 94 -8.49 -7.14 11.62
C ALA A 94 -8.52 -7.35 13.14
N GLU A 95 -7.74 -8.29 13.68
CA GLU A 95 -7.51 -8.43 15.13
C GLU A 95 -6.67 -7.26 15.70
N GLY A 96 -5.91 -6.59 14.83
CA GLY A 96 -5.10 -5.44 15.16
C GLY A 96 -5.89 -4.13 15.25
N ILE A 97 -5.16 -3.03 15.17
CA ILE A 97 -5.71 -1.66 15.18
C ILE A 97 -5.19 -0.82 14.01
N GLU A 98 -4.50 -1.45 13.07
CA GLU A 98 -3.78 -0.84 11.95
C GLU A 98 -4.76 -0.18 10.97
N PRO A 99 -4.76 1.17 10.87
CA PRO A 99 -5.63 1.85 9.92
C PRO A 99 -5.30 1.48 8.48
N CYS A 100 -6.32 1.07 7.72
CA CYS A 100 -6.26 0.79 6.29
C CYS A 100 -6.81 1.99 5.51
N VAL A 101 -5.94 2.82 4.93
CA VAL A 101 -6.33 4.04 4.22
C VAL A 101 -6.41 3.77 2.72
N ILE A 102 -7.55 4.11 2.10
CA ILE A 102 -7.85 3.81 0.70
C ILE A 102 -8.19 5.10 -0.06
N THR A 103 -7.46 5.36 -1.13
CA THR A 103 -7.78 6.38 -2.12
C THR A 103 -8.06 5.71 -3.45
N HIS A 104 -9.11 6.13 -4.16
CA HIS A 104 -9.46 5.51 -5.42
C HIS A 104 -10.11 6.48 -6.41
N GLN A 105 -9.99 6.16 -7.69
CA GLN A 105 -10.65 6.79 -8.82
C GLN A 105 -11.42 5.73 -9.61
N VAL A 106 -12.76 5.80 -9.61
CA VAL A 106 -13.64 4.78 -10.24
C VAL A 106 -13.82 5.01 -11.75
N THR A 107 -13.14 5.99 -12.34
CA THR A 107 -13.12 6.20 -13.80
C THR A 107 -11.83 6.94 -14.15
N VAL A 108 -10.89 6.22 -14.75
CA VAL A 108 -9.66 6.83 -15.30
C VAL A 108 -10.00 7.39 -16.67
N ASP A 109 -9.53 8.61 -16.95
CA ASP A 109 -9.74 9.29 -18.23
C ASP A 109 -9.25 8.41 -19.38
N ALA A 110 -10.00 8.35 -20.48
CA ALA A 110 -9.61 7.60 -21.67
C ALA A 110 -8.30 8.13 -22.28
N ASP A 111 -8.01 9.42 -22.09
CA ASP A 111 -6.77 10.05 -22.52
C ASP A 111 -5.58 9.71 -21.59
N ASP A 112 -5.85 9.23 -20.36
CA ASP A 112 -4.86 8.70 -19.41
C ASP A 112 -4.68 7.18 -19.63
N SER A 113 -4.19 6.85 -20.83
CA SER A 113 -4.14 5.46 -21.31
C SER A 113 -3.35 4.50 -20.41
N ASP A 114 -2.36 5.00 -19.66
CA ASP A 114 -1.51 4.25 -18.74
C ASP A 114 -1.84 4.51 -17.25
N ALA A 115 -2.91 5.27 -16.97
CA ALA A 115 -3.37 5.63 -15.63
C ALA A 115 -2.33 6.37 -14.76
N GLU A 116 -1.33 7.03 -15.37
CA GLU A 116 -0.27 7.74 -14.64
C GLU A 116 -0.78 9.05 -13.99
N GLU A 117 -1.74 9.73 -14.61
CA GLU A 117 -2.35 10.91 -14.00
C GLU A 117 -3.25 10.49 -12.83
N ALA A 118 -4.06 9.45 -13.00
CA ALA A 118 -4.85 8.86 -11.92
C ALA A 118 -3.95 8.39 -10.76
N ARG A 119 -2.80 7.76 -11.07
CA ARG A 119 -1.77 7.43 -10.07
C ARG A 119 -1.29 8.67 -9.32
N LYS A 120 -0.90 9.71 -10.04
CA LYS A 120 -0.38 10.96 -9.44
C LYS A 120 -1.41 11.57 -8.49
N GLN A 121 -2.66 11.63 -8.89
CA GLN A 121 -3.75 12.18 -8.07
C GLN A 121 -4.03 11.33 -6.83
N CYS A 122 -4.12 10.00 -6.99
CA CYS A 122 -4.33 9.09 -5.88
C CYS A 122 -3.18 9.14 -4.88
N TYR A 123 -1.94 9.11 -5.37
CA TYR A 123 -0.74 9.22 -4.53
C TYR A 123 -0.70 10.56 -3.78
N LYS A 124 -0.97 11.68 -4.47
CA LYS A 124 -1.01 13.01 -3.86
C LYS A 124 -2.01 13.05 -2.71
N ALA A 125 -3.26 12.65 -2.96
CA ALA A 125 -4.31 12.69 -1.95
C ALA A 125 -3.95 11.81 -0.73
N LEU A 126 -3.45 10.59 -0.99
CA LEU A 126 -3.04 9.67 0.06
C LEU A 126 -1.85 10.21 0.88
N ALA A 127 -0.78 10.66 0.22
CA ALA A 127 0.41 11.17 0.89
C ALA A 127 0.11 12.41 1.75
N VAL A 128 -0.75 13.31 1.27
CA VAL A 128 -1.19 14.49 2.04
C VAL A 128 -2.01 14.07 3.26
N ALA A 129 -2.96 13.15 3.11
CA ALA A 129 -3.78 12.67 4.22
C ALA A 129 -2.96 11.95 5.29
N LEU A 130 -2.00 11.10 4.87
CA LEU A 130 -1.10 10.38 5.78
C LEU A 130 -0.19 11.34 6.53
N ALA A 131 0.41 12.31 5.83
CA ALA A 131 1.33 13.28 6.43
C ALA A 131 0.62 14.31 7.32
N THR A 132 -0.67 14.57 7.09
CA THR A 132 -1.48 15.46 7.94
C THR A 132 -1.96 14.77 9.21
N GLY A 133 -2.15 13.44 9.15
CA GLY A 133 -2.82 12.69 10.21
C GLY A 133 -4.34 12.86 10.16
N ARG A 134 -5.05 12.04 10.93
CA ARG A 134 -6.50 12.14 11.14
C ARG A 134 -6.81 11.95 12.61
N THR A 135 -7.31 13.01 13.24
CA THR A 135 -7.60 13.03 14.69
C THR A 135 -8.45 11.84 15.11
N GLY A 136 -7.99 11.10 16.12
CA GLY A 136 -8.67 9.93 16.65
C GLY A 136 -8.57 8.67 15.79
N VAL A 137 -7.81 8.71 14.69
CA VAL A 137 -7.64 7.57 13.77
C VAL A 137 -6.16 7.25 13.56
N TRP A 138 -5.35 8.21 13.11
CA TRP A 138 -3.90 8.04 12.99
C TRP A 138 -3.13 9.34 13.19
N ASP A 139 -1.92 9.20 13.74
CA ASP A 139 -0.95 10.29 13.85
C ASP A 139 -0.30 10.61 12.50
N PRO A 140 0.19 11.85 12.29
CA PRO A 140 0.99 12.21 11.12
C PRO A 140 2.12 11.22 10.82
N VAL A 141 2.22 10.79 9.57
CA VAL A 141 3.22 9.82 9.10
C VAL A 141 4.44 10.53 8.51
N ASP A 142 5.63 10.15 8.99
CA ASP A 142 6.92 10.68 8.51
C ASP A 142 7.68 9.72 7.58
N LEU A 143 7.21 8.48 7.41
CA LEU A 143 7.82 7.49 6.53
C LEU A 143 6.76 6.72 5.74
N LEU A 144 6.85 6.84 4.42
CA LEU A 144 6.08 6.09 3.44
C LEU A 144 6.99 5.01 2.83
N ILE A 145 6.59 3.75 2.91
CA ILE A 145 7.23 2.62 2.25
C ILE A 145 6.35 2.20 1.08
N LEU A 146 6.81 2.43 -0.14
CA LEU A 146 6.07 2.14 -1.37
C LEU A 146 6.70 0.95 -2.09
N GLU A 147 5.88 0.04 -2.60
CA GLU A 147 6.36 -1.00 -3.51
C GLU A 147 7.05 -0.39 -4.75
N GLU A 148 8.25 -0.87 -5.06
CA GLU A 148 9.01 -0.36 -6.19
C GLU A 148 8.51 -0.88 -7.53
N ARG A 149 8.38 0.03 -8.51
CA ARG A 149 8.04 -0.34 -9.88
C ARG A 149 9.27 -0.89 -10.62
N ASN A 150 9.06 -1.95 -11.41
CA ASN A 150 10.10 -2.65 -12.15
C ASN A 150 10.94 -1.76 -13.08
N GLN A 151 10.35 -0.69 -13.64
CA GLN A 151 11.08 0.21 -14.55
C GLN A 151 11.63 1.44 -13.82
N ARG A 152 12.93 1.72 -14.04
CA ARG A 152 13.65 2.82 -13.38
C ARG A 152 13.08 4.21 -13.67
N ASN A 153 12.53 4.43 -14.85
CA ASN A 153 11.83 5.66 -15.23
C ASN A 153 10.62 5.92 -14.31
N PHE A 154 9.80 4.90 -14.04
CA PHE A 154 8.65 5.01 -13.14
C PHE A 154 9.07 5.23 -11.69
N LYS A 155 10.11 4.53 -11.23
CA LYS A 155 10.71 4.78 -9.91
C LYS A 155 11.15 6.24 -9.75
N ASN A 156 11.81 6.80 -10.78
CA ASN A 156 12.23 8.20 -10.76
C ASN A 156 11.04 9.19 -10.80
N LYS A 157 9.96 8.85 -11.52
CA LYS A 157 8.72 9.65 -11.53
C LYS A 157 8.08 9.71 -10.15
N ASP A 158 7.97 8.59 -9.44
CA ASP A 158 7.41 8.55 -8.09
C ASP A 158 8.21 9.44 -7.12
N GLN A 159 9.54 9.37 -7.19
CA GLN A 159 10.43 10.25 -6.42
C GLN A 159 10.26 11.73 -6.79
N ALA A 160 10.06 12.05 -8.07
CA ALA A 160 9.81 13.41 -8.52
C ALA A 160 8.46 13.93 -8.02
N ASN A 161 7.40 13.11 -8.10
CA ASN A 161 6.07 13.44 -7.59
C ASN A 161 6.11 13.72 -6.08
N HIS A 162 6.76 12.88 -5.28
CA HIS A 162 6.91 13.15 -3.84
C HIS A 162 7.70 14.44 -3.55
N LYS A 163 8.79 14.68 -4.29
CA LYS A 163 9.57 15.92 -4.17
C LYS A 163 8.75 17.16 -4.52
N GLU A 164 7.85 17.07 -5.50
CA GLU A 164 6.91 18.14 -5.84
C GLU A 164 5.97 18.44 -4.67
N LEU A 165 5.41 17.41 -4.00
CA LEU A 165 4.55 17.60 -2.82
C LEU A 165 5.30 18.28 -1.66
N VAL A 166 6.57 17.90 -1.46
CA VAL A 166 7.41 18.52 -0.43
C VAL A 166 7.77 19.97 -0.80
N SER A 167 8.12 20.26 -2.05
CA SER A 167 8.52 21.61 -2.47
C SER A 167 7.35 22.59 -2.47
N THR A 168 6.15 22.10 -2.78
CA THR A 168 4.88 22.84 -2.71
C THR A 168 4.30 22.90 -1.30
N LYS A 169 4.96 22.31 -0.30
CA LYS A 169 4.57 22.26 1.12
C LYS A 169 3.22 21.58 1.38
N LEU A 170 2.74 20.76 0.45
CA LEU A 170 1.59 19.90 0.66
C LEU A 170 1.92 18.74 1.60
N VAL A 171 3.17 18.30 1.59
CA VAL A 171 3.72 17.30 2.51
C VAL A 171 4.89 17.93 3.29
N PRO A 172 5.01 17.70 4.61
CA PRO A 172 6.13 18.19 5.40
C PRO A 172 7.48 17.70 4.88
N ARG A 173 8.52 18.52 5.04
CA ARG A 173 9.87 18.23 4.53
C ARG A 173 10.50 16.97 5.14
N GLN A 174 10.10 16.60 6.36
CA GLN A 174 10.59 15.41 7.03
C GLN A 174 9.90 14.11 6.59
N THR A 175 8.79 14.18 5.85
CA THR A 175 8.10 12.99 5.35
C THR A 175 8.90 12.36 4.23
N ARG A 176 9.41 11.16 4.46
CA ARG A 176 10.29 10.43 3.54
C ARG A 176 9.50 9.40 2.75
N LEU A 177 9.84 9.26 1.48
CA LEU A 177 9.42 8.16 0.63
C LEU A 177 10.60 7.20 0.44
N LEU A 178 10.44 5.94 0.82
CA LEU A 178 11.34 4.84 0.50
C LEU A 178 10.62 3.86 -0.41
N GLN A 179 11.27 3.46 -1.50
CA GLN A 179 10.74 2.45 -2.42
C GLN A 179 11.55 1.16 -2.30
N THR A 180 10.85 0.04 -2.12
CA THR A 180 11.45 -1.29 -1.92
C THR A 180 10.53 -2.39 -2.44
N SER A 181 11.01 -3.63 -2.55
CA SER A 181 10.19 -4.79 -2.91
C SER A 181 9.61 -5.47 -1.67
N PRO A 182 8.50 -6.23 -1.83
CA PRO A 182 7.97 -7.11 -0.78
C PRO A 182 9.00 -8.13 -0.28
N SER A 183 9.92 -8.60 -1.13
CA SER A 183 11.01 -9.51 -0.72
C SER A 183 12.05 -8.88 0.23
N CYS A 184 12.06 -7.55 0.36
CA CYS A 184 12.90 -6.85 1.33
C CYS A 184 12.10 -6.38 2.56
N GLU A 185 10.78 -6.28 2.46
CA GLU A 185 9.89 -5.82 3.52
C GLU A 185 8.49 -6.43 3.36
N HIS A 186 8.19 -7.45 4.17
CA HIS A 186 6.97 -8.24 4.05
C HIS A 186 5.71 -7.48 4.52
N LEU A 187 5.86 -6.39 5.27
CA LEU A 187 4.70 -5.53 5.60
C LEU A 187 4.08 -4.85 4.37
N LEU A 188 4.74 -4.89 3.21
CA LEU A 188 4.12 -4.52 1.92
C LEU A 188 3.01 -5.48 1.47
N TRP A 189 2.88 -6.67 2.07
CA TRP A 189 1.75 -7.57 1.79
C TRP A 189 0.42 -7.01 2.33
N LEU A 190 0.45 -6.22 3.40
CA LEU A 190 -0.74 -5.63 4.02
C LEU A 190 -1.53 -4.69 3.07
N PRO A 191 -0.89 -3.70 2.43
CA PRO A 191 -1.58 -2.89 1.43
C PRO A 191 -1.99 -3.70 0.19
N ASP A 192 -1.23 -4.70 -0.28
CA ASP A 192 -1.65 -5.58 -1.38
C ASP A 192 -2.94 -6.37 -1.04
N LEU A 193 -3.02 -6.92 0.18
CA LEU A 193 -4.22 -7.58 0.71
C LEU A 193 -5.42 -6.62 0.72
N THR A 194 -5.21 -5.41 1.24
CA THR A 194 -6.24 -4.36 1.31
C THR A 194 -6.72 -3.94 -0.08
N ALA A 195 -5.78 -3.71 -0.99
CA ALA A 195 -6.02 -3.33 -2.38
C ALA A 195 -6.80 -4.42 -3.12
N SER A 196 -6.39 -5.67 -2.98
CA SER A 196 -7.03 -6.83 -3.60
C SER A 196 -8.43 -7.08 -3.03
N ALA A 197 -8.63 -6.96 -1.71
CA ALA A 197 -9.93 -7.09 -1.08
C ALA A 197 -10.91 -6.00 -1.58
N TYR A 198 -10.48 -4.74 -1.60
CA TYR A 198 -11.32 -3.63 -2.09
C TYR A 198 -11.54 -3.69 -3.61
N ARG A 199 -10.54 -4.10 -4.40
CA ARG A 199 -10.67 -4.29 -5.84
C ARG A 199 -11.86 -5.21 -6.18
N ARG A 200 -12.07 -6.28 -5.41
CA ARG A 200 -13.19 -7.22 -5.62
C ARG A 200 -14.55 -6.56 -5.40
N THR A 201 -14.66 -5.60 -4.49
CA THR A 201 -15.92 -4.87 -4.30
C THR A 201 -16.26 -4.05 -5.55
N VAL A 202 -15.24 -3.45 -6.18
CA VAL A 202 -15.40 -2.62 -7.39
C VAL A 202 -15.68 -3.47 -8.63
N THR A 203 -14.94 -4.57 -8.81
CA THR A 203 -14.93 -5.35 -10.07
C THR A 203 -15.90 -6.52 -10.09
N HIS A 204 -16.18 -7.14 -8.94
CA HIS A 204 -16.97 -8.36 -8.83
C HIS A 204 -18.23 -8.19 -7.96
N ASN A 205 -18.45 -7.01 -7.38
CA ASN A 205 -19.47 -6.76 -6.35
C ASN A 205 -19.39 -7.78 -5.18
N ASP A 206 -18.17 -8.28 -4.91
CA ASP A 206 -17.88 -9.23 -3.85
C ASP A 206 -17.19 -8.52 -2.71
N ARG A 207 -17.84 -8.52 -1.55
CA ARG A 207 -17.39 -7.83 -0.34
C ARG A 207 -16.87 -8.78 0.73
N SER A 208 -16.84 -10.09 0.50
CA SER A 208 -16.57 -11.06 1.56
C SER A 208 -15.21 -10.87 2.23
N LEU A 209 -14.20 -10.46 1.45
CA LEU A 209 -12.85 -10.18 1.96
C LEU A 209 -12.75 -8.76 2.54
N PHE A 210 -13.33 -7.77 1.85
CA PHE A 210 -13.26 -6.39 2.32
C PHE A 210 -14.03 -6.16 3.63
N ASP A 211 -15.15 -6.86 3.82
CA ASP A 211 -15.97 -6.74 5.02
C ASP A 211 -15.24 -7.21 6.30
N VAL A 212 -14.13 -7.97 6.18
CA VAL A 212 -13.25 -8.37 7.29
C VAL A 212 -12.53 -7.15 7.88
N ILE A 213 -12.00 -6.28 7.02
CA ILE A 213 -11.18 -5.11 7.42
C ILE A 213 -11.96 -3.78 7.32
N LYS A 214 -13.27 -3.82 7.10
CA LYS A 214 -14.07 -2.60 6.83
C LYS A 214 -14.03 -1.59 7.98
N ASP A 215 -13.98 -2.06 9.22
CA ASP A 215 -14.12 -1.20 10.40
C ASP A 215 -12.85 -0.37 10.67
N GLN A 216 -11.70 -0.85 10.18
CA GLN A 216 -10.42 -0.13 10.16
C GLN A 216 -10.11 0.52 8.81
N SER A 217 -11.03 0.45 7.85
CA SER A 217 -10.87 1.03 6.52
C SER A 217 -11.31 2.49 6.47
N HIS A 218 -10.47 3.35 5.92
CA HIS A 218 -10.69 4.79 5.86
C HIS A 218 -10.49 5.32 4.43
N PHE A 219 -11.54 5.90 3.87
CA PHE A 219 -11.47 6.47 2.53
C PHE A 219 -10.97 7.91 2.53
N VAL A 220 -10.06 8.21 1.60
CA VAL A 220 -9.58 9.55 1.30
C VAL A 220 -10.06 9.92 -0.10
N ALA A 221 -10.75 11.06 -0.20
CA ALA A 221 -11.26 11.56 -1.47
C ALA A 221 -10.14 12.26 -2.27
N LEU A 222 -10.24 12.18 -3.60
CA LEU A 222 -9.42 12.99 -4.49
C LEU A 222 -9.86 14.46 -4.39
N THR A 223 -8.89 15.37 -4.39
CA THR A 223 -9.09 16.82 -4.28
C THR A 223 -8.36 17.58 -5.38
#